data_AF-A0A4Q1AVA9-F1
#
_entry.id   AF-A0A4Q1AVA9-F1
#
_cell.length_a   1.000
_cell.length_b   1.000
_cell.length_c   1.000
_cell.angle_alpha   90.00
_cell.angle_beta   90.00
_cell.angle_gamma   90.00
#
_symmetry.space_group_name_H-M   'P 1'
#
loop_
_entity.id
_entity.type
_entity.pdbx_description
1 polymer ?
#
loop_
_entity_poly.entity_id
_entity_poly.type
_entity_poly.pdbx_seq_one_letter_code
_entity_poly.pdbx_strand_id
1 'polypeptide(L)'
;MKNELKNGFMANLPISISVFTYGAVLGIICTSKGISFLQLALMNIFIFAGSAQFLIVDMLSSPVNISVVVWSALLINLRYFLIGASLNEFFTNTSLKKRLFIMHFVTDESWAVTMSKNKKQGVSVFFLLGGGFCIFIVWFLGTLSGYYFGEFISNPKLYGLDFAFLALFTAIITSMYKTKNDLIIYLITAIIAVLLEKLLANMSYIIFSAFIGSFLYVYLNKRQNDE
;
A
#
# COMPACT_ATOMS: atom_id res chain seq x y z
N MET A 1 21.21 16.66 7.57
CA MET A 1 20.42 15.60 8.25
C MET A 1 19.07 16.09 8.78
N LYS A 2 19.02 16.98 9.80
CA LYS A 2 17.72 17.48 10.33
C LYS A 2 16.85 18.19 9.29
N ASN A 3 17.46 18.99 8.41
CA ASN A 3 16.74 19.68 7.34
C ASN A 3 16.11 18.70 6.34
N GLU A 4 16.83 17.64 5.95
CA GLU A 4 16.32 16.62 5.02
C GLU A 4 15.13 15.85 5.59
N LEU A 5 15.19 15.48 6.86
CA LEU A 5 14.08 14.79 7.54
C LEU A 5 12.84 15.69 7.62
N LYS A 6 13.03 16.96 8.01
CA LYS A 6 11.94 17.95 8.01
C LYS A 6 11.37 18.17 6.60
N ASN A 7 12.23 18.28 5.60
CA ASN A 7 11.82 18.47 4.21
C ASN A 7 11.02 17.28 3.68
N GLY A 8 11.45 16.06 4.00
CA GLY A 8 10.73 14.83 3.67
C GLY A 8 9.36 14.76 4.33
N PHE A 9 9.29 15.12 5.61
CA PHE A 9 8.02 15.21 6.35
C PHE A 9 7.07 16.20 5.69
N MET A 10 7.53 17.43 5.45
CA MET A 10 6.72 18.50 4.85
C MET A 10 6.27 18.17 3.43
N ALA A 11 7.11 17.49 2.65
CA ALA A 11 6.76 17.07 1.29
C ALA A 11 5.65 16.01 1.25
N ASN A 12 5.46 15.25 2.33
CA ASN A 12 4.42 14.21 2.42
C ASN A 12 3.11 14.72 3.03
N LEU A 13 3.07 15.91 3.65
CA LEU A 13 1.84 16.46 4.23
C LEU A 13 0.64 16.49 3.26
N PRO A 14 0.78 16.86 1.97
CA PRO A 14 -0.36 16.87 1.06
C PRO A 14 -0.96 15.47 0.84
N ILE A 15 -0.11 14.45 0.64
CA ILE A 15 -0.58 13.06 0.45
C ILE A 15 -1.06 12.44 1.77
N SER A 16 -0.53 12.90 2.91
CA SER A 16 -0.98 12.47 4.24
C SER A 16 -2.48 12.72 4.47
N ILE A 17 -3.09 13.71 3.82
CA ILE A 17 -4.54 13.94 3.94
C ILE A 17 -5.31 12.70 3.45
N SER A 18 -4.94 12.13 2.31
CA SER A 18 -5.60 10.92 1.82
C SER A 18 -5.30 9.74 2.75
N VAL A 19 -4.06 9.62 3.23
CA VAL A 19 -3.63 8.60 4.21
C VAL A 19 -4.49 8.63 5.47
N PHE A 20 -4.76 9.81 6.01
CA PHE A 20 -5.65 9.95 7.15
C PHE A 20 -7.06 9.44 6.82
N THR A 21 -7.60 9.86 5.67
CA THR A 21 -8.97 9.51 5.25
C THR A 21 -9.14 8.01 5.08
N TYR A 22 -8.28 7.35 4.29
CA TYR A 22 -8.42 5.90 4.09
C TYR A 22 -8.00 5.11 5.34
N GLY A 23 -7.11 5.65 6.18
CA GLY A 23 -6.81 5.09 7.51
C GLY A 23 -8.02 5.11 8.43
N ALA A 24 -8.78 6.21 8.46
CA ALA A 24 -10.02 6.29 9.23
C ALA A 24 -11.04 5.24 8.77
N VAL A 25 -11.13 4.96 7.47
CA VAL A 25 -12.01 3.90 6.98
C VAL A 25 -11.57 2.53 7.52
N LEU A 26 -10.28 2.20 7.50
CA LEU A 26 -9.79 0.96 8.11
C LEU A 26 -10.16 0.87 9.59
N GLY A 27 -10.01 1.96 10.34
CA GLY A 27 -10.40 2.05 11.75
C GLY A 27 -11.86 1.67 11.97
N ILE A 28 -12.77 2.25 11.18
CA ILE A 28 -14.22 1.95 11.26
C ILE A 28 -14.49 0.47 10.94
N ILE A 29 -13.82 -0.08 9.93
CA ILE A 29 -13.98 -1.50 9.56
C ILE A 29 -13.50 -2.40 10.70
N CYS A 30 -12.36 -2.09 11.33
CA CYS A 30 -11.85 -2.84 12.47
C CYS A 30 -12.88 -2.93 13.61
N THR A 31 -13.50 -1.80 13.97
CA THR A 31 -14.57 -1.76 14.99
C THR A 31 -15.74 -2.68 14.61
N SER A 32 -16.17 -2.62 13.34
CA SER A 32 -17.28 -3.44 12.84
C SER A 32 -17.00 -4.94 12.82
N LYS A 33 -15.72 -5.32 12.68
CA LYS A 33 -15.27 -6.72 12.69
C LYS A 33 -14.85 -7.21 14.08
N GLY A 34 -15.06 -6.40 15.12
CA GLY A 34 -14.71 -6.76 16.50
C GLY A 34 -13.20 -6.88 16.76
N ILE A 35 -12.38 -6.27 15.90
CA ILE A 35 -10.93 -6.16 16.14
C ILE A 35 -10.74 -5.26 17.35
N SER A 36 -9.93 -5.67 18.32
CA SER A 36 -9.69 -4.85 19.50
C SER A 36 -8.75 -3.69 19.19
N PHE A 37 -8.83 -2.64 20.00
CA PHE A 37 -7.91 -1.51 19.94
C PHE A 37 -6.44 -1.96 19.98
N LEU A 38 -6.12 -2.92 20.85
CA LEU A 38 -4.76 -3.44 20.97
C LEU A 38 -4.31 -4.14 19.68
N GLN A 39 -5.19 -4.93 19.04
CA GLN A 39 -4.89 -5.56 17.76
C GLN A 39 -4.62 -4.50 16.67
N LEU A 40 -5.45 -3.46 16.57
CA LEU A 40 -5.25 -2.37 15.61
C LEU A 40 -3.93 -1.61 15.87
N ALA A 41 -3.64 -1.27 17.13
CA ALA A 41 -2.42 -0.58 17.52
C ALA A 41 -1.16 -1.41 17.18
N LEU A 42 -1.19 -2.72 17.48
CA LEU A 42 -0.12 -3.64 17.12
C LEU A 42 0.04 -3.76 15.60
N MET A 43 -1.05 -3.85 14.85
CA MET A 43 -1.00 -3.86 13.39
C MET A 43 -0.32 -2.60 12.85
N ASN A 44 -0.65 -1.42 13.40
CA ASN A 44 -0.06 -0.16 12.95
C ASN A 44 1.44 -0.07 13.22
N ILE A 45 1.92 -0.65 14.32
CA ILE A 45 3.33 -0.61 14.70
C ILE A 45 4.13 -1.69 13.96
N PHE A 46 3.62 -2.91 13.84
CA PHE A 46 4.41 -4.04 13.36
C PHE A 46 4.23 -4.33 11.87
N ILE A 47 3.03 -4.13 11.34
CA ILE A 47 2.73 -4.43 9.94
C ILE A 47 2.96 -3.20 9.07
N PHE A 48 2.47 -2.03 9.53
CA PHE A 48 2.57 -0.73 8.85
C PHE A 48 2.50 -0.80 7.32
N ALA A 49 1.46 -1.47 6.81
CA ALA A 49 1.21 -1.62 5.38
C ALA A 49 -0.30 -1.61 5.15
N GLY A 50 -0.84 -0.46 4.73
CA GLY A 50 -2.28 -0.22 4.67
C GLY A 50 -3.02 -1.30 3.86
N SER A 51 -2.52 -1.64 2.67
CA SER A 51 -3.11 -2.68 1.82
C SER A 51 -3.23 -4.04 2.51
N ALA A 52 -2.18 -4.45 3.21
CA ALA A 52 -2.15 -5.71 3.93
C ALA A 52 -3.04 -5.67 5.16
N GLN A 53 -3.13 -4.54 5.86
CA GLN A 53 -4.01 -4.40 7.02
C GLN A 53 -5.48 -4.49 6.65
N PHE A 54 -5.91 -3.81 5.58
CA PHE A 54 -7.26 -3.97 5.04
C PHE A 54 -7.55 -5.41 4.64
N LEU A 55 -6.63 -6.08 3.94
CA LEU A 55 -6.77 -7.48 3.55
C LEU A 55 -6.86 -8.41 4.77
N ILE A 56 -5.99 -8.23 5.76
CA ILE A 56 -6.00 -9.02 7.00
C ILE A 56 -7.33 -8.86 7.71
N VAL A 57 -7.78 -7.62 7.93
CA VAL A 57 -9.09 -7.35 8.54
C VAL A 57 -10.21 -7.95 7.69
N ASP A 58 -10.07 -7.92 6.36
CA ASP A 58 -11.09 -8.50 5.51
C ASP A 58 -11.21 -10.03 5.69
N MET A 59 -10.07 -10.71 5.72
CA MET A 59 -9.96 -12.17 5.81
C MET A 59 -10.11 -12.73 7.24
N LEU A 60 -10.15 -11.88 8.26
CA LEU A 60 -10.45 -12.28 9.64
C LEU A 60 -11.94 -12.62 9.79
N SER A 61 -12.35 -13.72 9.16
CA SER A 61 -13.67 -14.34 9.29
C SER A 61 -13.53 -15.71 9.96
N SER A 62 -14.42 -16.04 10.90
CA SER A 62 -14.42 -17.35 11.55
C SER A 62 -14.99 -18.45 10.63
N PRO A 63 -14.30 -19.60 10.47
CA PRO A 63 -13.00 -19.96 11.05
C PRO A 63 -11.82 -19.32 10.30
N VAL A 64 -10.88 -18.74 11.05
CA VAL A 64 -9.70 -18.06 10.48
C VAL A 64 -8.64 -19.08 10.08
N ASN A 65 -8.29 -19.13 8.79
CA ASN A 65 -7.09 -19.82 8.33
C ASN A 65 -5.89 -18.87 8.37
N ILE A 66 -5.15 -18.90 9.50
CA ILE A 66 -4.02 -17.99 9.74
C ILE A 66 -2.96 -18.11 8.64
N SER A 67 -2.67 -19.32 8.17
CA SER A 67 -1.68 -19.53 7.10
C SER A 67 -2.08 -18.81 5.82
N VAL A 68 -3.36 -18.89 5.44
CA VAL A 68 -3.87 -18.19 4.25
C VAL A 68 -3.77 -16.67 4.44
N VAL A 69 -4.12 -16.12 5.61
CA VAL A 69 -4.00 -14.68 5.90
C VAL A 69 -2.55 -14.22 5.80
N VAL A 70 -1.60 -14.95 6.42
CA VAL A 70 -0.17 -14.61 6.41
C VAL A 70 0.39 -14.65 5.00
N TRP A 71 0.11 -15.71 4.23
CA TRP A 71 0.57 -15.80 2.85
C TRP A 71 -0.03 -14.67 2.00
N SER A 72 -1.32 -14.39 2.14
CA SER A 72 -1.99 -13.31 1.39
C SER A 72 -1.39 -11.94 1.69
N ALA A 73 -1.12 -11.65 2.96
CA ALA A 73 -0.45 -10.43 3.40
C ALA A 73 1.01 -10.32 2.87
N LEU A 74 1.74 -11.43 2.81
CA LEU A 74 3.08 -11.47 2.20
C LEU A 74 3.01 -11.22 0.69
N LEU A 75 2.07 -11.87 0.01
CA LEU A 75 1.92 -11.79 -1.44
C LEU A 75 1.56 -10.37 -1.91
N ILE A 76 0.59 -9.71 -1.26
CA ILE A 76 0.24 -8.32 -1.60
C ILE A 76 1.39 -7.35 -1.31
N ASN A 77 2.25 -7.67 -0.33
CA ASN A 77 3.41 -6.86 0.03
C ASN A 77 4.67 -7.16 -0.79
N LEU A 78 4.66 -8.11 -1.74
CA LEU A 78 5.82 -8.36 -2.61
C LEU A 78 6.28 -7.12 -3.38
N ARG A 79 5.40 -6.14 -3.59
CA ARG A 79 5.76 -4.81 -4.13
C ARG A 79 6.86 -4.09 -3.35
N TYR A 80 6.97 -4.32 -2.04
CA TYR A 80 8.04 -3.77 -1.23
C TYR A 80 9.43 -4.33 -1.61
N PHE A 81 9.49 -5.50 -2.23
CA PHE A 81 10.74 -6.04 -2.79
C PHE A 81 11.24 -5.15 -3.96
N LEU A 82 10.33 -4.76 -4.86
CA LEU A 82 10.65 -3.87 -5.98
C LEU A 82 10.97 -2.45 -5.50
N ILE A 83 10.21 -1.93 -4.54
CA ILE A 83 10.51 -0.65 -3.87
C ILE A 83 11.89 -0.70 -3.24
N GLY A 84 12.21 -1.75 -2.49
CA GLY A 84 13.52 -1.96 -1.88
C GLY A 84 14.65 -1.99 -2.90
N ALA A 85 14.46 -2.69 -4.03
CA ALA A 85 15.44 -2.75 -5.11
C ALA A 85 15.70 -1.37 -5.74
N SER A 86 14.65 -0.56 -5.92
CA SER A 86 14.77 0.81 -6.46
C SER A 86 15.49 1.79 -5.51
N LEU A 87 15.54 1.47 -4.22
CA LEU A 87 16.16 2.30 -3.19
C LEU A 87 17.63 1.93 -2.90
N ASN A 88 18.20 0.96 -3.62
CA ASN A 88 19.55 0.43 -3.34
C ASN A 88 20.61 1.55 -3.24
N GLU A 89 20.59 2.52 -4.17
CA GLU A 89 21.52 3.65 -4.20
C GLU A 89 21.50 4.50 -2.92
N PHE A 90 20.32 4.64 -2.29
CA PHE A 90 20.15 5.40 -1.04
C PHE A 90 20.82 4.73 0.17
N PHE A 91 21.05 3.41 0.10
CA PHE A 91 21.55 2.61 1.22
C PHE A 91 23.00 2.14 1.06
N THR A 92 23.70 2.53 0.00
CA THR A 92 25.09 2.14 -0.34
C THR A 92 26.08 2.22 0.84
N ASN A 93 25.96 3.23 1.71
CA ASN A 93 26.83 3.43 2.88
C ASN A 93 26.10 3.27 4.24
N THR A 94 25.06 2.45 4.30
CA THR A 94 24.21 2.32 5.49
C THR A 94 24.35 0.94 6.14
N SER A 95 24.53 0.89 7.47
CA SER A 95 24.55 -0.38 8.19
C SER A 95 23.22 -1.14 8.09
N LEU A 96 23.26 -2.47 8.17
CA LEU A 96 22.07 -3.32 8.07
C LEU A 96 20.97 -2.90 9.06
N LYS A 97 21.33 -2.60 10.30
CA LYS A 97 20.38 -2.16 11.34
C LYS A 97 19.65 -0.88 10.93
N LYS A 98 20.38 0.11 10.41
CA LYS A 98 19.80 1.38 9.96
C LYS A 98 18.96 1.20 8.70
N ARG A 99 19.36 0.31 7.79
CA ARG A 99 18.56 -0.06 6.62
C ARG A 99 17.23 -0.69 7.01
N LEU A 100 17.24 -1.67 7.92
CA LEU A 100 16.02 -2.32 8.41
C LEU A 100 15.08 -1.31 9.09
N PHE A 101 15.64 -0.43 9.94
CA PHE A 101 14.86 0.61 10.61
C PHE A 101 14.21 1.57 9.60
N ILE A 102 14.95 2.07 8.62
CA ILE A 102 14.40 3.01 7.64
C ILE A 102 13.37 2.32 6.74
N MET A 103 13.66 1.10 6.28
CA MET A 103 12.76 0.32 5.42
C MET A 103 11.43 0.01 6.09
N HIS A 104 11.40 -0.14 7.42
CA HIS A 104 10.15 -0.32 8.15
C HIS A 104 9.19 0.87 7.97
N PHE A 105 9.70 2.10 7.87
CA PHE A 105 8.88 3.30 7.66
C PHE A 105 8.63 3.63 6.19
N VAL A 106 9.13 2.82 5.25
CA VAL A 106 8.90 3.05 3.82
C VAL A 106 7.47 2.63 3.47
N THR A 107 6.78 3.50 2.74
CA THR A 107 5.45 3.26 2.17
C THR A 107 5.46 3.62 0.69
N ASP A 108 4.42 3.23 -0.04
CA ASP A 108 4.28 3.57 -1.46
C ASP A 108 4.30 5.10 -1.66
N GLU A 109 3.63 5.84 -0.77
CA GLU A 109 3.52 7.30 -0.79
C GLU A 109 4.86 7.96 -0.53
N SER A 110 5.53 7.57 0.56
CA SER A 110 6.83 8.16 0.93
C SER A 110 7.90 7.82 -0.10
N TRP A 111 7.86 6.62 -0.69
CA TRP A 111 8.69 6.22 -1.82
C TRP A 111 8.41 7.07 -3.07
N ALA A 112 7.15 7.21 -3.48
CA ALA A 112 6.77 7.94 -4.70
C ALA A 112 7.18 9.42 -4.61
N VAL A 113 6.92 10.07 -3.47
CA VAL A 113 7.34 11.46 -3.21
C VAL A 113 8.86 11.58 -3.23
N THR A 114 9.57 10.64 -2.59
CA THR A 114 11.05 10.61 -2.57
C THR A 114 11.62 10.46 -3.97
N MET A 115 11.16 9.49 -4.76
CA MET A 115 11.67 9.25 -6.11
C MET A 115 11.37 10.43 -7.06
N SER A 116 10.19 11.05 -6.94
CA SER A 116 9.84 12.25 -7.70
C SER A 116 10.78 13.42 -7.37
N LYS A 117 11.10 13.62 -6.09
CA LYS A 117 12.02 14.69 -5.65
C LYS A 117 13.47 14.38 -6.00
N ASN A 118 13.90 13.12 -5.86
CA ASN A 118 15.25 12.66 -6.19
C ASN A 118 15.61 12.94 -7.65
N LYS A 119 14.69 12.67 -8.58
CA LYS A 119 14.90 12.94 -10.02
C LYS A 119 15.17 14.40 -10.35
N LYS A 120 14.68 15.35 -9.53
CA LYS A 120 14.80 16.79 -9.81
C LYS A 120 16.04 17.42 -9.21
N GLN A 121 16.43 17.00 -8.01
CA GLN A 121 17.45 17.72 -7.22
C GLN A 121 18.35 16.82 -6.36
N GLY A 122 18.15 15.50 -6.40
CA GLY A 122 18.78 14.58 -5.45
C GLY A 122 18.22 14.73 -4.03
N VAL A 123 17.99 13.61 -3.34
CA VAL A 123 17.59 13.62 -1.92
C VAL A 123 18.33 12.55 -1.14
N SER A 124 18.45 12.74 0.17
CA SER A 124 19.09 11.75 1.03
C SER A 124 18.10 10.70 1.54
N VAL A 125 18.63 9.60 2.08
CA VAL A 125 17.83 8.58 2.80
C VAL A 125 17.04 9.16 3.99
N PHE A 126 17.46 10.30 4.53
CA PHE A 126 16.74 10.98 5.62
C PHE A 126 15.48 11.71 5.13
N PHE A 127 15.44 12.13 3.86
CA PHE A 127 14.21 12.65 3.25
C PHE A 127 13.15 11.54 3.18
N LEU A 128 13.55 10.35 2.73
CA LEU A 128 12.69 9.16 2.72
C LEU A 128 12.16 8.84 4.12
N LEU A 129 13.04 8.80 5.12
CA LEU A 129 12.66 8.54 6.51
C LEU A 129 11.70 9.60 7.07
N GLY A 130 11.94 10.88 6.77
CA GLY A 130 11.05 11.98 7.18
C GLY A 130 9.64 11.86 6.60
N GLY A 131 9.55 11.46 5.32
CA GLY A 131 8.28 11.14 4.68
C GLY A 131 7.58 9.97 5.35
N GLY A 132 8.32 8.88 5.57
CA GLY A 132 7.81 7.69 6.27
C GLY A 132 7.24 8.00 7.66
N PHE A 133 7.91 8.84 8.45
CA PHE A 133 7.38 9.28 9.75
C PHE A 133 6.09 10.11 9.63
N CYS A 134 5.98 10.96 8.61
CA CYS A 134 4.76 11.72 8.36
C CYS A 134 3.58 10.77 8.12
N ILE A 135 3.76 9.82 7.20
CA ILE A 135 2.75 8.81 6.86
C ILE A 135 2.43 7.94 8.07
N PHE A 136 3.43 7.50 8.84
CA PHE A 136 3.24 6.69 10.04
C PHE A 136 2.36 7.36 11.08
N ILE A 137 2.67 8.62 11.43
CA ILE A 137 1.90 9.36 12.44
C ILE A 137 0.47 9.57 11.94
N VAL A 138 0.31 9.98 10.69
CA VAL A 138 -1.01 10.30 10.14
C VAL A 138 -1.86 9.05 9.94
N TRP A 139 -1.26 7.93 9.53
CA TRP A 139 -1.89 6.62 9.46
C TRP A 139 -2.40 6.17 10.83
N PHE A 140 -1.55 6.26 11.84
CA PHE A 140 -1.89 5.90 13.21
C PHE A 140 -3.04 6.76 13.74
N LEU A 141 -2.98 8.09 13.55
CA LEU A 141 -4.05 9.00 13.95
C LEU A 141 -5.35 8.75 13.18
N GLY A 142 -5.27 8.51 11.87
CA GLY A 142 -6.43 8.22 11.03
C GLY A 142 -7.14 6.95 11.47
N THR A 143 -6.40 5.85 11.57
CA THR A 143 -6.95 4.55 12.00
C THR A 143 -7.53 4.59 13.41
N LEU A 144 -6.88 5.25 14.37
CA LEU A 144 -7.47 5.41 15.71
C LEU A 144 -8.70 6.29 15.69
N SER A 145 -8.67 7.42 14.98
CA SER A 145 -9.85 8.30 14.84
C SER A 145 -11.02 7.50 14.27
N GLY A 146 -10.79 6.78 13.18
CA GLY A 146 -11.77 5.89 12.57
C GLY A 146 -12.30 4.81 13.51
N TYR A 147 -11.43 4.19 14.29
CA TYR A 147 -11.81 3.15 15.25
C TYR A 147 -12.79 3.67 16.30
N TYR A 148 -12.48 4.82 16.92
CA TYR A 148 -13.35 5.45 17.92
C TYR A 148 -14.64 6.00 17.30
N PHE A 149 -14.56 6.65 16.13
CA PHE A 149 -15.77 7.13 15.44
C PHE A 149 -16.64 5.97 14.93
N GLY A 150 -16.04 4.83 14.62
CA GLY A 150 -16.73 3.61 14.19
C GLY A 150 -17.69 3.06 15.24
N GLU A 151 -17.47 3.30 16.54
CA GLU A 151 -18.41 2.90 17.60
C GLU A 151 -19.76 3.62 17.48
N PHE A 152 -19.78 4.82 16.90
CA PHE A 152 -21.00 5.58 16.64
C PHE A 152 -21.68 5.22 15.32
N ILE A 153 -21.04 4.40 14.48
CA ILE A 153 -21.55 3.98 13.17
C ILE A 153 -22.12 2.57 13.30
N SER A 154 -23.44 2.48 13.49
CA SER A 154 -24.15 1.21 13.73
C SER A 154 -24.09 0.25 12.54
N ASN A 155 -23.99 0.76 11.31
CA ASN A 155 -23.88 -0.07 10.11
C ASN A 155 -22.98 0.58 9.03
N PRO A 156 -21.68 0.25 9.00
CA PRO A 156 -20.72 0.78 8.03
C PRO A 156 -21.07 0.48 6.57
N LYS A 157 -21.80 -0.63 6.30
CA LYS A 157 -22.21 -1.00 4.93
C LYS A 157 -23.17 0.01 4.31
N LEU A 158 -24.00 0.68 5.12
CA LEU A 158 -24.89 1.74 4.62
C LEU A 158 -24.13 2.92 4.00
N TYR A 159 -22.89 3.13 4.45
CA TYR A 159 -22.02 4.19 3.96
C TYR A 159 -21.04 3.70 2.88
N GLY A 160 -21.17 2.45 2.41
CA GLY A 160 -20.27 1.84 1.42
C GLY A 160 -18.84 1.66 1.92
N LEU A 161 -18.62 1.61 3.24
CA LEU A 161 -17.27 1.50 3.81
C LEU A 161 -16.63 0.12 3.55
N ASP A 162 -17.45 -0.90 3.29
CA ASP A 162 -17.01 -2.21 2.81
C ASP A 162 -16.46 -2.15 1.37
N PHE A 163 -16.94 -1.22 0.54
CA PHE A 163 -16.41 -0.95 -0.79
C PHE A 163 -15.16 -0.05 -0.76
N ALA A 164 -14.85 0.62 0.35
CA ALA A 164 -13.82 1.65 0.39
C ALA A 164 -12.42 1.14 0.02
N PHE A 165 -12.08 -0.09 0.40
CA PHE A 165 -10.81 -0.72 0.01
C PHE A 165 -10.70 -0.89 -1.51
N LEU A 166 -11.76 -1.42 -2.12
CA LEU A 166 -11.86 -1.60 -3.57
C LEU A 166 -11.85 -0.24 -4.29
N ALA A 167 -12.55 0.76 -3.75
CA ALA A 167 -12.57 2.13 -4.26
C ALA A 167 -11.17 2.77 -4.24
N LEU A 168 -10.41 2.61 -3.15
CA LEU A 168 -9.06 3.15 -3.01
C LEU A 168 -8.13 2.58 -4.09
N PHE A 169 -8.11 1.27 -4.28
CA PHE A 169 -7.29 0.64 -5.32
C PHE A 169 -7.73 1.03 -6.73
N THR A 170 -9.04 1.14 -6.96
CA THR A 170 -9.58 1.61 -8.25
C THR A 170 -9.16 3.06 -8.53
N ALA A 171 -9.19 3.94 -7.53
CA ALA A 171 -8.73 5.32 -7.64
C ALA A 171 -7.22 5.41 -7.93
N ILE A 172 -6.41 4.55 -7.32
CA ILE A 172 -4.96 4.47 -7.61
C ILE A 172 -4.73 4.03 -9.05
N ILE A 173 -5.37 2.94 -9.50
CA ILE A 173 -5.23 2.43 -10.88
C ILE A 173 -5.64 3.48 -11.91
N THR A 174 -6.78 4.16 -11.67
CA THR A 174 -7.26 5.22 -12.57
C THR A 174 -6.33 6.43 -12.59
N SER A 175 -5.64 6.75 -11.50
CA SER A 175 -4.61 7.81 -11.50
C SER A 175 -3.33 7.43 -12.28
N MET A 176 -3.07 6.12 -12.44
CA MET A 176 -1.92 5.60 -13.19
C MET A 176 -2.18 5.46 -14.68
N TYR A 177 -3.43 5.61 -15.11
CA TYR A 177 -3.84 5.59 -16.52
C TYR A 177 -3.23 6.78 -17.28
N LYS A 178 -2.39 6.50 -18.28
CA LYS A 178 -1.76 7.51 -19.13
C LYS A 178 -2.20 7.38 -20.59
N THR A 179 -2.44 6.16 -21.05
CA THR A 179 -2.72 5.85 -22.45
C THR A 179 -3.85 4.83 -22.59
N LYS A 180 -4.50 4.78 -23.76
CA LYS A 180 -5.53 3.77 -24.06
C LYS A 180 -4.99 2.33 -23.94
N ASN A 181 -3.70 2.12 -24.18
CA ASN A 181 -3.05 0.82 -24.02
C ASN A 181 -2.99 0.38 -22.55
N ASP A 182 -2.84 1.31 -21.61
CA ASP A 182 -2.88 1.01 -20.18
C ASP A 182 -4.22 0.39 -19.78
N LEU A 183 -5.34 0.91 -20.32
CA LEU A 183 -6.67 0.36 -20.05
C LEU A 183 -6.82 -1.09 -20.55
N ILE A 184 -6.31 -1.38 -21.76
CA ILE A 184 -6.32 -2.73 -22.32
C ILE A 184 -5.55 -3.68 -21.40
N ILE A 185 -4.37 -3.27 -20.96
CA ILE A 185 -3.53 -4.07 -20.07
C ILE A 185 -4.20 -4.28 -18.71
N TYR A 186 -4.82 -3.23 -18.14
CA TYR A 186 -5.56 -3.34 -16.88
C TYR A 186 -6.73 -4.30 -17.00
N LEU A 187 -7.53 -4.21 -18.08
CA LEU A 187 -8.66 -5.10 -18.33
C LEU A 187 -8.21 -6.56 -18.52
N ILE A 188 -7.17 -6.79 -19.33
CA ILE A 188 -6.62 -8.15 -19.53
C ILE A 188 -6.10 -8.71 -18.21
N THR A 189 -5.35 -7.91 -17.44
CA THR A 189 -4.82 -8.31 -16.14
C THR A 189 -5.95 -8.64 -15.16
N ALA A 190 -7.03 -7.84 -15.14
CA ALA A 190 -8.20 -8.09 -14.32
C ALA A 190 -8.94 -9.38 -14.72
N ILE A 191 -9.14 -9.61 -16.02
CA ILE A 191 -9.75 -10.85 -16.53
C ILE A 191 -8.90 -12.06 -16.13
N ILE A 192 -7.58 -11.98 -16.30
CA ILE A 192 -6.65 -13.05 -15.92
C ILE A 192 -6.69 -13.27 -14.41
N ALA A 193 -6.73 -12.22 -13.60
CA ALA A 193 -6.85 -12.35 -12.15
C ALA A 193 -8.14 -13.11 -11.75
N VAL A 194 -9.29 -12.76 -12.33
CA VAL A 194 -10.57 -13.45 -12.07
C VAL A 194 -10.55 -14.91 -12.54
N LEU A 195 -9.97 -15.18 -13.70
CA LEU A 195 -9.84 -16.56 -14.21
C LEU A 195 -8.92 -17.39 -13.32
N LEU A 196 -7.77 -16.83 -12.93
CA LEU A 196 -6.82 -17.50 -12.05
C LEU A 196 -7.34 -17.64 -10.63
N GLU A 197 -8.14 -16.72 -10.11
CA GLU A 197 -8.82 -16.86 -8.82
C GLU A 197 -9.75 -18.08 -8.81
N LYS A 198 -10.47 -18.34 -9.91
CA LYS A 198 -11.34 -19.52 -10.03
C LYS A 198 -10.56 -20.83 -10.15
N LEU A 199 -9.37 -20.80 -10.75
CA LEU A 199 -8.53 -21.97 -10.99
C LEU A 199 -7.61 -22.28 -9.80
N LEU A 200 -7.12 -21.24 -9.13
CA LEU A 200 -6.19 -21.29 -8.01
C LEU A 200 -6.97 -20.95 -6.74
N ALA A 201 -7.19 -21.95 -5.88
CA ALA A 201 -7.85 -21.76 -4.59
C ALA A 201 -7.00 -20.97 -3.55
N ASN A 202 -6.01 -20.19 -3.99
CA ASN A 202 -5.11 -19.42 -3.14
C ASN A 202 -4.74 -18.08 -3.79
N MET A 203 -4.23 -17.13 -3.00
CA MET A 203 -3.88 -15.78 -3.46
C MET A 203 -2.68 -15.70 -4.42
N SER A 204 -2.12 -16.84 -4.88
CA SER A 204 -1.03 -16.82 -5.87
C SER A 204 -1.47 -16.23 -7.20
N TYR A 205 -2.79 -16.21 -7.50
CA TYR A 205 -3.34 -15.54 -8.67
C TYR A 205 -2.94 -14.06 -8.74
N ILE A 206 -2.72 -13.38 -7.60
CA ILE A 206 -2.26 -11.98 -7.55
C ILE A 206 -0.87 -11.87 -8.17
N ILE A 207 0.05 -12.78 -7.83
CA ILE A 207 1.41 -12.78 -8.38
C ILE A 207 1.37 -13.08 -9.88
N PHE A 208 0.69 -14.17 -10.27
CA PHE A 208 0.66 -14.61 -11.66
C PHE A 208 0.01 -13.57 -12.56
N SER A 209 -1.12 -12.99 -12.14
CA SER A 209 -1.77 -11.90 -12.88
C SER A 209 -0.87 -10.67 -12.97
N ALA A 210 -0.19 -10.26 -11.90
CA ALA A 210 0.75 -9.14 -11.92
C ALA A 210 1.95 -9.39 -12.86
N PHE A 211 2.52 -10.59 -12.87
CA PHE A 211 3.60 -10.95 -13.79
C PHE A 211 3.13 -10.93 -15.24
N ILE A 212 1.97 -11.53 -15.53
CA ILE A 212 1.43 -11.56 -16.89
C ILE A 212 1.10 -10.14 -17.36
N GLY A 213 0.46 -9.33 -16.52
CA GLY A 213 0.16 -7.92 -16.82
C GLY A 213 1.41 -7.09 -17.07
N SER A 214 2.45 -7.26 -16.24
CA SER A 214 3.73 -6.56 -16.40
C SER A 214 4.45 -6.99 -17.69
N PHE A 215 4.42 -8.29 -18.01
CA PHE A 215 5.00 -8.82 -19.26
C PHE A 215 4.26 -8.27 -20.49
N LEU A 216 2.93 -8.25 -20.46
CA LEU A 216 2.10 -7.67 -21.51
C LEU A 216 2.40 -6.19 -21.71
N TYR A 217 2.56 -5.43 -20.62
CA TYR A 217 2.95 -4.01 -20.70
C TYR A 217 4.29 -3.82 -21.40
N VAL A 218 5.31 -4.60 -21.01
CA VAL A 218 6.64 -4.52 -21.65
C VAL A 218 6.56 -4.92 -23.12
N TYR A 219 5.83 -5.98 -23.46
CA TYR A 219 5.69 -6.45 -24.84
C TYR A 219 5.02 -5.41 -25.74
N LEU A 220 3.91 -4.81 -25.29
CA LEU A 220 3.15 -3.82 -26.05
C LEU A 220 3.90 -2.48 -26.18
N ASN A 221 4.55 -1.99 -25.12
CA ASN A 221 5.31 -0.73 -25.19
C ASN A 221 6.64 -0.88 -25.95
N LYS A 222 7.28 -2.05 -25.93
CA LYS A 222 8.48 -2.29 -26.73
C LYS A 222 8.15 -2.21 -28.23
N ARG A 223 7.01 -2.75 -28.63
CA ARG A 223 6.52 -2.72 -30.02
C ARG A 223 6.26 -1.31 -30.56
N GLN A 224 5.91 -0.35 -29.69
CA GLN A 224 5.70 1.06 -30.06
C GLN A 224 6.98 1.89 -30.13
N ASN A 225 8.07 1.49 -29.46
CA ASN A 225 9.37 2.16 -29.59
C ASN A 225 10.17 1.65 -30.80
N ASP A 226 9.78 0.49 -31.34
CA ASP A 226 10.40 -0.16 -32.51
C ASP A 226 9.64 0.18 -33.83
N GLU A 227 8.51 0.90 -33.77
CA GLU A 227 7.74 1.48 -34.90
C GLU A 227 7.98 2.99 -35.03
#